data_AF-A0AAU4KGP8-F1
#
_entry.id   AF-A0AAU4KGP8-F1
#
_cell.length_a   1.000
_cell.length_b   1.000
_cell.length_c   1.000
_cell.angle_alpha   90.00
_cell.angle_beta   90.00
_cell.angle_gamma   90.00
#
_symmetry.space_group_name_H-M   'P 1'
#
loop_
_entity.id
_entity.type
_entity.pdbx_description
1 polymer ?
#
loop_
_entity_poly.entity_id
_entity_poly.type
_entity_poly.pdbx_seq_one_letter_code
_entity_poly.pdbx_strand_id
1 'polypeptide(L)'
;MDGWKFWWGIAAFFLGGLSTQLNGWLTYRRQRADKKADDAAATQARSDEFELQHLVEFNQLLRNAAEALHAWEQADRQFRHLRDTNSLDDDAAERRMQAHDASEAAIGAAESQVGYILVDEIRTAAHRAVDDFYALNAMIFEGVGDHGMIRLHDQTAEVHSAIGARVRGIYAGRNAI
;
A
#
# COMPACT_ATOMS: atom_id res chain seq x y z
N MET A 1 10.10 57.76 56.94
CA MET A 1 9.17 57.68 55.79
C MET A 1 9.60 56.47 54.93
N ASP A 2 9.66 55.27 55.51
CA ASP A 2 10.47 54.18 54.92
C ASP A 2 9.68 52.88 54.61
N GLY A 3 8.39 52.82 54.96
CA GLY A 3 7.54 51.67 54.66
C GLY A 3 7.23 51.47 53.17
N TRP A 4 7.29 52.54 52.36
CA TRP A 4 6.94 52.48 50.94
C TRP A 4 8.00 51.76 50.10
N LYS A 5 9.30 51.89 50.44
CA LYS A 5 10.40 51.19 49.76
C LYS A 5 10.40 49.68 50.06
N PHE A 6 9.97 49.29 51.26
CA PHE A 6 9.82 47.88 51.65
C PHE A 6 8.75 47.15 50.82
N TRP A 7 7.59 47.78 50.60
CA TRP A 7 6.53 47.25 49.74
C TRP A 7 6.95 47.10 48.27
N TRP A 8 7.75 48.04 47.75
CA TRP A 8 8.32 47.93 46.39
C TRP A 8 9.34 46.79 46.24
N GLY A 9 10.17 46.54 47.25
CA GLY A 9 11.11 45.42 47.26
C GLY A 9 10.40 44.05 47.24
N ILE A 10 9.32 43.93 48.01
CA ILE A 10 8.47 42.72 48.01
C ILE A 10 7.78 42.54 46.65
N ALA A 11 7.18 43.60 46.10
CA ALA A 11 6.53 43.58 44.79
C ALA A 11 7.50 43.18 43.67
N ALA A 12 8.74 43.70 43.69
CA ALA A 12 9.78 43.35 42.72
C ALA A 12 10.22 41.88 42.83
N PHE A 13 10.31 41.32 44.04
CA PHE A 13 10.65 39.91 44.25
C PHE A 13 9.54 38.98 43.72
N PHE A 14 8.27 39.32 43.95
CA PHE A 14 7.14 38.56 43.39
C PHE A 14 7.07 38.66 41.86
N LEU A 15 7.31 39.84 41.28
CA LEU A 15 7.36 40.03 39.82
C LEU A 15 8.54 39.27 39.16
N GLY A 16 9.71 39.25 39.81
CA GLY A 16 10.85 38.44 39.37
C GLY A 16 10.61 36.93 39.46
N GLY A 17 9.96 36.46 40.52
CA GLY A 17 9.58 35.06 40.68
C GLY A 17 8.51 34.62 39.67
N LEU A 18 7.46 35.44 39.47
CA LEU A 18 6.39 35.17 38.51
C LEU A 18 6.87 35.17 37.07
N SER A 19 7.75 36.08 36.68
CA SER A 19 8.31 36.12 35.32
C SER A 19 9.16 34.87 35.02
N THR A 20 9.91 34.38 36.00
CA THR A 20 10.71 33.14 35.87
C THR A 20 9.81 31.91 35.76
N GLN A 21 8.75 31.82 36.57
CA GLN A 21 7.77 30.73 36.51
C GLN A 21 6.96 30.74 35.20
N LEU A 22 6.56 31.93 34.72
CA LEU A 22 5.85 32.09 33.45
C LEU A 22 6.73 31.71 32.25
N ASN A 23 8.01 32.09 32.27
CA ASN A 23 8.98 31.67 31.24
C ASN A 23 9.21 30.15 31.27
N GLY A 24 9.33 29.55 32.46
CA GLY A 24 9.43 28.09 32.60
C GLY A 24 8.21 27.36 32.06
N TRP A 25 7.00 27.85 32.36
CA TRP A 25 5.75 27.28 31.86
C TRP A 25 5.59 27.43 30.33
N LEU A 26 5.91 28.60 29.78
CA LEU A 26 5.91 28.84 28.33
C LEU A 26 6.92 27.95 27.59
N THR A 27 8.12 27.80 28.15
CA THR A 27 9.17 26.92 27.60
C THR A 27 8.74 25.46 27.65
N TYR A 28 8.19 25.01 28.78
CA TYR A 28 7.64 23.66 28.93
C TYR A 28 6.50 23.40 27.93
N ARG A 29 5.59 24.36 27.74
CA ARG A 29 4.48 24.24 26.79
C ARG A 29 4.96 24.17 25.34
N ARG A 30 5.99 24.96 24.97
CA ARG A 30 6.64 24.88 23.66
C ARG A 30 7.33 23.54 23.45
N GLN A 31 8.17 23.10 24.39
CA GLN A 31 8.83 21.79 24.32
C GLN A 31 7.84 20.63 24.18
N ARG A 32 6.67 20.71 24.82
CA ARG A 32 5.60 19.71 24.65
C ARG A 32 4.95 19.75 23.27
N ALA A 33 4.80 20.93 22.68
CA ALA A 33 4.28 21.10 21.34
C ALA A 33 5.30 20.61 20.30
N ASP A 34 6.57 20.99 20.47
CA ASP A 34 7.68 20.57 19.62
C ASP A 34 7.84 19.05 19.66
N LYS A 35 7.86 18.45 20.87
CA LYS A 35 7.91 17.00 21.02
C LYS A 35 6.72 16.29 20.37
N LYS A 36 5.51 16.85 20.46
CA LYS A 36 4.33 16.27 19.79
C LYS A 36 4.45 16.37 18.27
N ALA A 37 5.01 17.45 17.75
CA ALA A 37 5.26 17.62 16.33
C ALA A 37 6.32 16.62 15.85
N ASP A 38 7.40 16.43 16.61
CA ASP A 38 8.45 15.44 16.34
C ASP A 38 7.89 14.01 16.37
N ASP A 39 7.10 13.66 17.39
CA ASP A 39 6.47 12.34 17.52
C ASP A 39 5.50 12.07 16.35
N ALA A 40 4.74 13.09 15.93
CA ALA A 40 3.84 13.01 14.78
C ALA A 40 4.61 12.84 13.46
N ALA A 41 5.67 13.62 13.26
CA ALA A 41 6.53 13.52 12.07
C ALA A 41 7.22 12.14 11.99
N ALA A 42 7.73 11.62 13.12
CA ALA A 42 8.36 10.31 13.16
C ALA A 42 7.36 9.16 12.94
N THR A 43 6.10 9.34 13.33
CA THR A 43 5.02 8.38 13.05
C THR A 43 4.62 8.43 11.58
N GLN A 44 4.49 9.62 11.02
CA GLN A 44 4.20 9.80 9.59
C GLN A 44 5.30 9.19 8.73
N ALA A 45 6.57 9.45 9.05
CA ALA A 45 7.70 8.89 8.29
C ALA A 45 7.70 7.35 8.26
N ARG A 46 7.36 6.71 9.39
CA ARG A 46 7.23 5.25 9.50
C ARG A 46 6.02 4.72 8.71
N SER A 47 4.90 5.43 8.75
CA SER A 47 3.71 5.09 7.97
C SER A 47 3.99 5.18 6.47
N ASP A 48 4.66 6.25 6.03
CA ASP A 48 5.03 6.46 4.64
C ASP A 48 6.02 5.40 4.14
N GLU A 49 6.98 5.00 4.97
CA GLU A 49 7.94 3.94 4.63
C GLU A 49 7.26 2.58 4.53
N PHE A 50 6.41 2.24 5.50
CA PHE A 50 5.59 1.03 5.47
C PHE A 50 4.73 0.99 4.20
N GLU A 51 4.04 2.09 3.90
CA GLU A 51 3.15 2.17 2.75
C GLU A 51 3.90 2.03 1.42
N LEU A 52 5.05 2.72 1.27
CA LEU A 52 5.89 2.62 0.07
C LEU A 52 6.33 1.19 -0.19
N GLN A 53 6.77 0.48 0.85
CA GLN A 53 7.20 -0.92 0.73
C GLN A 53 6.05 -1.79 0.20
N HIS A 54 4.87 -1.72 0.83
CA HIS A 54 3.74 -2.56 0.46
C HIS A 54 3.17 -2.20 -0.91
N LEU A 55 3.15 -0.92 -1.29
CA LEU A 55 2.69 -0.49 -2.61
C LEU A 55 3.60 -1.02 -3.74
N VAL A 56 4.92 -1.02 -3.53
CA VAL A 56 5.87 -1.55 -4.51
C VAL A 56 5.78 -3.07 -4.59
N GLU A 57 5.73 -3.75 -3.44
CA GLU A 57 5.59 -5.20 -3.34
C GLU A 57 4.28 -5.67 -4.00
N PHE A 58 3.16 -5.07 -3.64
CA PHE A 58 1.86 -5.39 -4.25
C PHE A 58 1.86 -5.17 -5.76
N ASN A 59 2.46 -4.08 -6.25
CA ASN A 59 2.59 -3.85 -7.69
C ASN A 59 3.42 -4.93 -8.41
N GLN A 60 4.46 -5.48 -7.76
CA GLN A 60 5.22 -6.61 -8.32
C GLN A 60 4.38 -7.89 -8.33
N LEU A 61 3.67 -8.18 -7.24
CA LEU A 61 2.79 -9.35 -7.14
C LEU A 61 1.67 -9.31 -8.17
N LEU A 62 1.06 -8.14 -8.40
CA LEU A 62 0.01 -7.96 -9.39
C LEU A 62 0.52 -8.25 -10.82
N ARG A 63 1.75 -7.85 -11.13
CA ARG A 63 2.41 -8.17 -12.41
C ARG A 63 2.68 -9.67 -12.53
N ASN A 64 3.20 -10.28 -11.47
CA ASN A 64 3.44 -11.73 -11.45
C ASN A 64 2.14 -12.52 -11.64
N ALA A 65 1.03 -12.08 -11.04
CA ALA A 65 -0.29 -12.67 -11.24
C ALA A 65 -0.75 -12.55 -12.71
N ALA A 66 -0.55 -11.38 -13.34
CA ALA A 66 -0.83 -11.19 -14.77
C ALA A 66 -0.01 -12.11 -15.68
N GLU A 67 1.28 -12.25 -15.40
CA GLU A 67 2.18 -13.12 -16.16
C GLU A 67 1.81 -14.59 -15.98
N ALA A 68 1.54 -15.03 -14.75
CA ALA A 68 1.15 -16.41 -14.45
C ALA A 68 -0.21 -16.77 -15.07
N LEU A 69 -1.19 -15.87 -15.03
CA LEU A 69 -2.48 -16.08 -15.68
C LEU A 69 -2.34 -16.18 -17.21
N HIS A 70 -1.47 -15.37 -17.81
CA HIS A 70 -1.20 -15.46 -19.24
C HIS A 70 -0.52 -16.79 -19.62
N ALA A 71 0.43 -17.25 -18.81
CA ALA A 71 1.06 -18.56 -18.98
C ALA A 71 0.05 -19.70 -18.84
N TRP A 72 -0.87 -19.60 -17.89
CA TRP A 72 -2.00 -20.53 -17.74
C TRP A 72 -2.88 -20.58 -18.98
N GLU A 73 -3.31 -19.42 -19.49
CA GLU A 73 -4.11 -19.33 -20.71
C GLU A 73 -3.41 -19.98 -21.91
N GLN A 74 -2.10 -19.72 -22.09
CA GLN A 74 -1.30 -20.31 -23.16
C GLN A 74 -1.21 -21.83 -23.03
N ALA A 75 -0.95 -22.34 -21.82
CA ALA A 75 -0.87 -23.77 -21.55
C ALA A 75 -2.21 -24.47 -21.80
N ASP A 76 -3.33 -23.88 -21.38
CA ASP A 76 -4.67 -24.43 -21.63
C ASP A 76 -5.02 -24.44 -23.12
N ARG A 77 -4.72 -23.36 -23.86
CA ARG A 77 -4.90 -23.31 -25.32
C ARG A 77 -4.07 -24.37 -26.04
N GLN A 78 -2.80 -24.53 -25.66
CA GLN A 78 -1.92 -25.54 -26.23
C GLN A 78 -2.44 -26.96 -25.94
N PHE A 79 -2.85 -27.22 -24.70
CA PHE A 79 -3.42 -28.51 -24.30
C PHE A 79 -4.67 -28.86 -25.13
N ARG A 80 -5.61 -27.91 -25.27
CA ARG A 80 -6.81 -28.12 -26.10
C ARG A 80 -6.45 -28.39 -27.55
N HIS A 81 -5.52 -27.62 -28.11
CA HIS A 81 -5.08 -27.83 -29.49
C HIS A 81 -4.51 -29.24 -29.68
N LEU A 82 -3.59 -29.67 -28.81
CA LEU A 82 -3.01 -31.02 -28.88
C LEU A 82 -4.04 -32.12 -28.68
N ARG A 83 -5.03 -31.90 -27.81
CA ARG A 83 -6.17 -32.81 -27.62
C ARG A 83 -6.99 -32.94 -28.89
N ASP A 84 -7.32 -31.82 -29.54
CA ASP A 84 -8.15 -31.78 -30.74
C ASP A 84 -7.42 -32.39 -31.96
N THR A 85 -6.07 -32.33 -31.99
CA THR A 85 -5.24 -32.98 -33.03
C THR A 85 -4.79 -34.39 -32.66
N ASN A 86 -5.28 -34.98 -31.56
CA ASN A 86 -4.83 -36.29 -31.03
C ASN A 86 -3.31 -36.41 -30.93
N SER A 87 -2.63 -35.32 -30.55
CA SER A 87 -1.18 -35.21 -30.46
C SER A 87 -0.71 -34.99 -29.01
N LEU A 88 -1.54 -35.38 -28.02
CA LEU A 88 -1.17 -35.29 -26.60
C LEU A 88 -0.02 -36.24 -26.29
N ASP A 89 0.98 -35.72 -25.59
CA ASP A 89 1.95 -36.52 -24.87
C ASP A 89 1.44 -36.82 -23.45
N ASP A 90 2.11 -37.76 -22.77
CA ASP A 90 1.71 -38.25 -21.44
C ASP A 90 1.75 -37.13 -20.37
N ASP A 91 2.59 -36.10 -20.57
CA ASP A 91 2.84 -35.01 -19.63
C ASP A 91 1.97 -33.75 -19.89
N ALA A 92 1.19 -33.73 -20.97
CA ALA A 92 0.43 -32.53 -21.39
C ALA A 92 -0.58 -32.08 -20.33
N ALA A 93 -1.26 -33.03 -19.67
CA ALA A 93 -2.21 -32.74 -18.61
C ALA A 93 -1.52 -32.20 -17.35
N GLU A 94 -0.34 -32.73 -17.01
CA GLU A 94 0.43 -32.28 -15.86
C GLU A 94 0.95 -30.85 -16.07
N ARG A 95 1.55 -30.56 -17.23
CA ARG A 95 2.03 -29.21 -17.58
C ARG A 95 0.92 -28.18 -17.56
N ARG A 96 -0.28 -28.55 -18.03
CA ARG A 96 -1.48 -27.73 -17.90
C ARG A 96 -1.76 -27.42 -16.43
N MET A 97 -1.90 -28.44 -15.58
CA MET A 97 -2.20 -28.23 -14.16
C MET A 97 -1.12 -27.45 -13.41
N GLN A 98 0.16 -27.65 -13.71
CA GLN A 98 1.24 -26.86 -13.12
C GLN A 98 1.09 -25.36 -13.41
N ALA A 99 0.69 -25.00 -14.64
CA ALA A 99 0.45 -23.59 -15.00
C ALA A 99 -0.79 -23.01 -14.28
N HIS A 100 -1.85 -23.82 -14.10
CA HIS A 100 -3.01 -23.44 -13.29
C HIS A 100 -2.62 -23.15 -11.84
N ASP A 101 -1.89 -24.06 -11.20
CA ASP A 101 -1.51 -23.94 -9.79
C ASP A 101 -0.56 -22.76 -9.58
N ALA A 102 0.34 -22.50 -10.54
CA ALA A 102 1.20 -21.32 -10.53
C ALA A 102 0.40 -20.01 -10.63
N SER A 103 -0.64 -19.99 -11.47
CA SER A 103 -1.58 -18.86 -11.57
C SER A 103 -2.31 -18.64 -10.25
N GLU A 104 -2.93 -19.67 -9.67
CA GLU A 104 -3.62 -19.55 -8.37
C GLU A 104 -2.69 -19.07 -7.24
N ALA A 105 -1.47 -19.60 -7.17
CA ALA A 105 -0.49 -19.19 -6.17
C ALA A 105 -0.08 -17.72 -6.32
N ALA A 106 0.10 -17.25 -7.56
CA ALA A 106 0.45 -15.85 -7.83
C ALA A 106 -0.69 -14.89 -7.49
N ILE A 107 -1.95 -15.26 -7.79
CA ILE A 107 -3.14 -14.48 -7.43
C ILE A 107 -3.29 -14.42 -5.91
N GLY A 108 -3.16 -15.56 -5.22
CA GLY A 108 -3.25 -15.62 -3.75
C GLY A 108 -2.16 -14.81 -3.05
N ALA A 109 -0.95 -14.76 -3.62
CA ALA A 109 0.11 -13.90 -3.12
C ALA A 109 -0.29 -12.41 -3.20
N ALA A 110 -0.86 -11.97 -4.33
CA ALA A 110 -1.37 -10.61 -4.48
C ALA A 110 -2.53 -10.32 -3.51
N GLU A 111 -3.50 -11.23 -3.38
CA GLU A 111 -4.63 -11.12 -2.46
C GLU A 111 -4.18 -10.89 -1.01
N SER A 112 -3.18 -11.68 -0.56
CA SER A 112 -2.65 -11.60 0.81
C SER A 112 -2.10 -10.21 1.17
N GLN A 113 -1.70 -9.42 0.18
CA GLN A 113 -1.13 -8.10 0.37
C GLN A 113 -2.17 -6.97 0.37
N VAL A 114 -3.39 -7.21 -0.14
CA VAL A 114 -4.39 -6.14 -0.32
C VAL A 114 -4.75 -5.48 1.01
N GLY A 115 -4.85 -6.26 2.09
CA GLY A 115 -5.18 -5.76 3.43
C GLY A 115 -4.17 -4.77 4.02
N TYR A 116 -2.93 -4.74 3.52
CA TYR A 116 -1.87 -3.85 4.00
C TYR A 116 -1.81 -2.51 3.25
N ILE A 117 -2.60 -2.33 2.19
CA ILE A 117 -2.71 -1.07 1.46
C ILE A 117 -3.45 -0.06 2.33
N LEU A 118 -2.82 1.03 2.74
CA LEU A 118 -3.41 2.00 3.68
C LEU A 118 -4.47 2.91 3.05
N VAL A 119 -4.36 3.19 1.75
CA VAL A 119 -5.28 4.06 1.02
C VAL A 119 -6.48 3.26 0.53
N ASP A 120 -7.66 3.59 1.03
CA ASP A 120 -8.90 2.83 0.79
C ASP A 120 -9.25 2.75 -0.70
N GLU A 121 -9.07 3.82 -1.47
CA GLU A 121 -9.37 3.83 -2.90
C GLU A 121 -8.48 2.83 -3.67
N ILE A 122 -7.19 2.78 -3.32
CA ILE A 122 -6.23 1.83 -3.91
C ILE A 122 -6.56 0.43 -3.45
N ARG A 123 -6.92 0.24 -2.17
CA ARG A 123 -7.33 -1.06 -1.63
C ARG A 123 -8.56 -1.61 -2.34
N THR A 124 -9.59 -0.79 -2.58
CA THR A 124 -10.79 -1.18 -3.31
C THR A 124 -10.50 -1.50 -4.78
N ALA A 125 -9.63 -0.73 -5.44
CA ALA A 125 -9.19 -1.05 -6.80
C ALA A 125 -8.39 -2.35 -6.87
N ALA A 126 -7.50 -2.57 -5.90
CA ALA A 126 -6.71 -3.79 -5.75
C ALA A 126 -7.59 -5.03 -5.54
N HIS A 127 -8.56 -4.96 -4.62
CA HIS A 127 -9.53 -6.05 -4.43
C HIS A 127 -10.27 -6.38 -5.72
N ARG A 128 -10.81 -5.37 -6.43
CA ARG A 128 -11.50 -5.59 -7.71
C ARG A 128 -10.62 -6.29 -8.74
N ALA A 129 -9.35 -5.88 -8.86
CA ALA A 129 -8.42 -6.51 -9.77
C ALA A 129 -8.16 -7.98 -9.41
N VAL A 130 -7.96 -8.29 -8.13
CA VAL A 130 -7.77 -9.67 -7.63
C VAL A 130 -9.01 -10.53 -7.85
N ASP A 131 -10.22 -10.01 -7.61
CA ASP A 131 -11.47 -10.72 -7.90
C ASP A 131 -11.60 -11.07 -9.39
N ASP A 132 -11.23 -10.12 -10.26
CA ASP A 132 -11.21 -10.35 -11.70
C ASP A 132 -10.16 -11.39 -12.11
N PHE A 133 -8.98 -11.40 -11.49
CA PHE A 133 -7.98 -12.47 -11.66
C PHE A 133 -8.56 -13.85 -11.35
N TYR A 134 -9.26 -14.02 -10.22
CA TYR A 134 -9.90 -15.28 -9.87
C TYR A 134 -11.00 -15.67 -10.85
N ALA A 135 -11.86 -14.72 -11.23
CA ALA A 135 -12.91 -14.96 -12.20
C ALA A 135 -12.34 -15.45 -13.55
N LEU A 136 -11.25 -14.84 -14.00
CA LEU A 136 -10.55 -15.21 -15.23
C LEU A 136 -9.89 -16.57 -15.14
N ASN A 137 -9.22 -16.85 -14.03
CA ASN A 137 -8.59 -18.15 -13.79
C ASN A 137 -9.64 -19.28 -13.87
N ALA A 138 -10.80 -19.08 -13.23
CA ALA A 138 -11.93 -19.99 -13.29
C ALA A 138 -12.51 -20.14 -14.71
N MET A 139 -12.71 -19.04 -15.45
CA MET A 139 -13.21 -19.10 -16.83
C MET A 139 -12.27 -19.85 -17.79
N ILE A 140 -10.95 -19.69 -17.65
CA ILE A 140 -9.96 -20.46 -18.43
C ILE A 140 -10.07 -21.95 -18.08
N PHE A 141 -10.19 -22.27 -16.78
CA PHE A 141 -10.33 -23.65 -16.32
C PHE A 141 -11.58 -24.33 -16.86
N GLU A 142 -12.73 -23.65 -16.82
CA GLU A 142 -14.00 -24.10 -17.37
C GLU A 142 -14.02 -24.09 -18.91
N GLY A 143 -13.17 -23.27 -19.53
CA GLY A 143 -13.07 -23.16 -20.98
C GLY A 143 -14.15 -22.33 -21.64
N VAL A 144 -14.64 -21.31 -20.96
CA VAL A 144 -15.75 -20.47 -21.39
C VAL A 144 -15.24 -19.21 -22.07
N GLY A 145 -15.43 -19.12 -23.40
CA GLY A 145 -15.51 -17.85 -24.17
C GLY A 145 -14.31 -16.90 -24.11
N ASP A 146 -14.45 -15.71 -24.69
CA ASP A 146 -13.41 -14.67 -24.71
C ASP A 146 -13.05 -14.27 -23.27
N HIS A 147 -11.83 -14.61 -22.86
CA HIS A 147 -11.37 -14.60 -21.47
C HIS A 147 -11.16 -13.19 -20.91
N GLY A 148 -11.92 -12.16 -21.28
CA GLY A 148 -11.92 -10.86 -20.59
C GLY A 148 -10.56 -10.18 -20.37
N MET A 149 -9.50 -10.56 -21.10
CA MET A 149 -8.12 -10.13 -20.83
C MET A 149 -7.94 -8.61 -20.98
N ILE A 150 -8.76 -7.98 -21.83
CA ILE A 150 -8.83 -6.52 -21.98
C ILE A 150 -9.29 -5.87 -20.66
N ARG A 151 -10.34 -6.41 -20.03
CA ARG A 151 -10.85 -5.91 -18.76
C ARG A 151 -9.82 -6.04 -17.64
N LEU A 152 -9.11 -7.17 -17.58
CA LEU A 152 -8.01 -7.36 -16.63
C LEU A 152 -6.89 -6.35 -16.82
N HIS A 153 -6.50 -6.13 -18.07
CA HIS A 153 -5.48 -5.16 -18.43
C HIS A 153 -5.86 -3.76 -17.96
N ASP A 154 -7.10 -3.33 -18.24
CA ASP A 154 -7.59 -2.00 -17.85
C ASP A 154 -7.63 -1.81 -16.34
N GLN A 155 -8.08 -2.82 -15.59
CA GLN A 155 -8.08 -2.76 -14.12
C GLN A 155 -6.68 -2.78 -13.52
N THR A 156 -5.79 -3.61 -14.06
CA THR A 156 -4.39 -3.64 -13.63
C THR A 156 -3.72 -2.29 -13.90
N ALA A 157 -4.04 -1.64 -15.02
CA ALA A 157 -3.56 -0.30 -15.34
C ALA A 157 -4.12 0.77 -14.39
N GLU A 158 -5.41 0.68 -14.01
CA GLU A 158 -6.04 1.56 -13.00
C GLU A 158 -5.27 1.47 -11.68
N VAL A 159 -5.04 0.25 -11.18
CA VAL A 159 -4.31 -0.01 -9.94
C VAL A 159 -2.86 0.49 -10.04
N HIS A 160 -2.16 0.19 -11.14
CA HIS A 160 -0.79 0.66 -11.36
C HIS A 160 -0.69 2.19 -11.35
N SER A 161 -1.64 2.87 -12.01
CA SER A 161 -1.70 4.34 -12.07
C SER A 161 -1.95 4.94 -10.69
N ALA A 162 -2.89 4.36 -9.93
CA ALA A 162 -3.22 4.81 -8.57
C ALA A 162 -2.04 4.63 -7.61
N ILE A 163 -1.35 3.48 -7.66
CA ILE A 163 -0.12 3.22 -6.90
C ILE A 163 0.95 4.25 -7.28
N GLY A 164 1.20 4.46 -8.57
CA GLY A 164 2.19 5.44 -9.04
C GLY A 164 1.89 6.86 -8.58
N ALA A 165 0.62 7.26 -8.58
CA ALA A 165 0.19 8.55 -8.07
C ALA A 165 0.45 8.68 -6.56
N ARG A 166 0.15 7.64 -5.78
CA ARG A 166 0.37 7.64 -4.34
C ARG A 166 1.85 7.68 -3.96
N VAL A 167 2.68 6.89 -4.63
CA VAL A 167 4.15 6.92 -4.44
C VAL A 167 4.69 8.34 -4.69
N ARG A 168 4.29 8.99 -5.81
CA ARG A 168 4.67 10.39 -6.07
C ARG A 168 4.17 11.34 -5.00
N GLY A 169 2.95 11.14 -4.49
CA GLY A 169 2.38 11.93 -3.41
C GLY A 169 3.19 11.85 -2.11
N ILE A 170 3.63 10.65 -1.73
CA ILE A 170 4.49 10.44 -0.55
C ILE A 170 5.82 11.17 -0.72
N TYR A 171 6.47 11.05 -1.88
CA TYR A 171 7.73 11.77 -2.15
C TYR A 171 7.56 13.29 -2.22
N ALA A 172 6.46 13.79 -2.79
CA ALA A 172 6.17 15.22 -2.83
C ALA A 172 5.96 15.79 -1.41
N GLY A 173 5.28 15.05 -0.53
CA GLY A 173 5.12 15.40 0.88
C GLY A 173 6.45 15.42 1.64
N ARG A 174 7.36 14.49 1.34
CA ARG A 174 8.72 14.48 1.92
C ARG A 174 9.61 15.63 1.46
N ASN A 175 9.43 16.13 0.23
CA ASN A 175 10.22 17.25 -0.30
C ASN A 175 9.68 18.63 0.12
N ALA A 176 8.50 18.68 0.74
CA ALA A 176 7.83 19.92 1.17
C ALA A 176 8.04 20.24 2.67
N ILE A 177 8.70 19.35 3.41
CA ILE A 177 9.08 19.49 4.83
C ILE A 177 10.56 19.82 4.88
#